data_AF-A0AAW9S674-F1
#
_entry.id   AF-A0AAW9S674-F1
#
_cell.length_a   1.000
_cell.length_b   1.000
_cell.length_c   1.000
_cell.angle_alpha   90.00
_cell.angle_beta   90.00
_cell.angle_gamma   90.00
#
_symmetry.space_group_name_H-M   'P 1'
#
loop_
_entity.id
_entity.type
_entity.pdbx_description
1 polymer ?
#
loop_
_entity_poly.entity_id
_entity_poly.type
_entity_poly.pdbx_seq_one_letter_code
_entity_poly.pdbx_strand_id
1 'polypeptide(L)'
;MCRYSTVYKPHYACFACRKAFKRRLLVDIDRDAAFDKKWEPTIAKCPDCGEMMADMGLDFKSPPKKERKAWEHLQNLYEAGITFHSCGCSGPGYIPKDREQLLAYLEKKRTEYFENLKFWNNCKSQKEVEFKKQKGWENVWKFFYDVPKEAQTGTRKKQKVDVDKALGFWTAKIRDVNRKINTLK
;
A
#
# COMPACT_ATOMS: atom_id res chain seq x y z
N MET A 1 -4.19 -11.88 18.64
CA MET A 1 -5.31 -10.94 18.41
C MET A 1 -4.92 -9.98 17.31
N CYS A 2 -5.75 -9.80 16.27
CA CYS A 2 -5.47 -8.83 15.20
C CYS A 2 -5.55 -7.41 15.78
N ARG A 3 -4.52 -6.60 15.55
CA ARG A 3 -4.36 -5.26 16.16
C ARG A 3 -5.47 -4.27 15.76
N TYR A 4 -6.26 -4.61 14.75
CA TYR A 4 -7.31 -3.77 14.16
C TYR A 4 -8.74 -4.22 14.48
N SER A 5 -8.95 -4.92 15.59
CA SER A 5 -10.30 -5.18 16.10
C SER A 5 -11.00 -3.90 16.60
N THR A 6 -10.27 -2.80 16.76
CA THR A 6 -10.79 -1.45 17.04
C THR A 6 -10.59 -0.54 15.82
N VAL A 7 -11.37 0.54 15.71
CA VAL A 7 -11.25 1.53 14.61
C VAL A 7 -9.86 2.15 14.63
N TYR A 8 -8.97 1.60 13.81
CA TYR A 8 -7.59 2.04 13.71
C TYR A 8 -7.41 2.98 12.52
N LYS A 9 -6.73 4.10 12.76
CA LYS A 9 -6.63 5.20 11.78
C LYS A 9 -5.36 5.07 10.94
N PRO A 10 -5.42 5.39 9.64
CA PRO A 10 -4.22 5.52 8.82
C PRO A 10 -3.33 6.62 9.39
N HIS A 11 -2.02 6.40 9.30
CA HIS A 11 -1.02 7.37 9.67
C HIS A 11 -0.56 8.11 8.43
N TYR A 12 -0.45 9.42 8.56
CA TYR A 12 0.03 10.30 7.51
C TYR A 12 1.43 10.81 7.85
N ALA A 13 2.25 11.03 6.83
CA ALA A 13 3.60 11.57 6.95
C ALA A 13 3.75 12.86 6.14
N CYS A 14 4.26 13.91 6.78
CA CYS A 14 4.76 15.11 6.10
C CYS A 14 6.28 14.98 5.96
N PHE A 15 6.77 14.84 4.73
CA PHE A 15 8.21 14.71 4.47
C PHE A 15 8.97 16.05 4.57
N ALA A 16 8.31 17.17 4.26
CA ALA A 16 8.89 18.51 4.43
C ALA A 16 9.23 18.81 5.90
N CYS A 17 8.29 18.52 6.79
CA CYS A 17 8.38 18.88 8.22
C CYS A 17 8.73 17.69 9.13
N ARG A 18 8.88 16.49 8.54
CA ARG A 18 9.25 15.23 9.23
C ARG A 18 8.35 14.95 10.42
N LYS A 19 7.05 15.04 10.18
CA LYS A 19 5.99 14.87 11.18
C LYS A 19 5.00 13.81 10.72
N ALA A 20 4.67 12.90 11.62
CA ALA A 20 3.58 11.97 11.43
C ALA A 20 2.34 12.44 12.20
N PHE A 21 1.17 12.22 11.60
CA PHE A 21 -0.10 12.60 12.19
C PHE A 21 -1.15 11.54 11.92
N LYS A 22 -2.02 11.29 12.91
CA LYS A 22 -3.26 10.54 12.71
C LYS A 22 -4.36 11.54 12.45
N ARG A 23 -4.90 11.51 11.24
CA ARG A 23 -5.96 12.43 10.84
C ARG A 23 -7.24 12.19 11.66
N ARG A 24 -7.90 13.29 12.06
CA ARG A 24 -9.30 13.26 12.49
C ARG A 24 -10.21 13.18 11.27
N LEU A 25 -11.13 12.22 11.28
CA LEU A 25 -12.16 12.01 10.27
C LEU A 25 -13.49 12.60 10.77
N LEU A 26 -14.45 12.87 9.89
CA LEU A 26 -15.80 13.36 10.21
C LEU A 26 -16.47 12.44 11.21
N VAL A 27 -16.30 11.11 11.09
CA VAL A 27 -16.78 10.13 12.07
C VAL A 27 -16.28 10.39 13.50
N ASP A 28 -15.14 11.06 13.66
CA ASP A 28 -14.63 11.44 14.98
C ASP A 28 -15.33 12.67 15.57
N ILE A 29 -16.00 13.47 14.75
CA ILE A 29 -16.69 14.71 15.11
C ILE A 29 -18.20 14.44 15.20
N ASP A 30 -18.74 13.77 14.18
CA ASP A 30 -20.13 13.37 14.04
C ASP A 30 -20.18 11.85 13.81
N ARG A 31 -20.64 11.12 14.83
CA ARG A 31 -20.71 9.65 14.76
C ARG A 31 -21.78 9.16 13.79
N ASP A 32 -22.79 9.97 13.51
CA ASP A 32 -23.88 9.61 12.60
C ASP A 32 -23.41 9.68 11.14
N ALA A 33 -22.41 10.54 10.85
CA ALA A 33 -21.71 10.59 9.57
C ALA A 33 -20.97 9.28 9.20
N ALA A 34 -20.75 8.36 10.17
CA ALA A 34 -20.18 7.05 9.90
C ALA A 34 -21.07 6.18 9.00
N PHE A 35 -22.39 6.35 9.10
CA PHE A 35 -23.37 5.54 8.38
C PHE A 35 -23.56 5.97 6.93
N ASP A 36 -23.25 7.23 6.62
CA ASP A 36 -23.45 7.82 5.29
C ASP A 36 -22.46 7.31 4.24
N LYS A 37 -21.43 6.54 4.63
CA LYS A 37 -20.35 6.03 3.73
C LYS A 37 -19.71 7.09 2.84
N LYS A 38 -19.89 8.39 3.14
CA LYS A 38 -19.18 9.49 2.48
C LYS A 38 -17.73 9.42 2.94
N TRP A 39 -16.93 8.70 2.16
CA TRP A 39 -15.48 8.73 2.30
C TRP A 39 -15.02 10.16 2.10
N GLU A 40 -14.37 10.76 3.09
CA GLU A 40 -13.73 12.07 2.92
C GLU A 40 -12.56 11.94 1.95
N PRO A 41 -12.66 12.47 0.72
CA PRO A 41 -11.56 12.41 -0.23
C PRO A 41 -10.54 13.54 0.00
N THR A 42 -10.70 14.34 1.06
CA THR A 42 -9.86 15.50 1.31
C THR A 42 -8.42 15.05 1.57
N ILE A 43 -7.47 15.62 0.84
CA ILE A 43 -6.05 15.33 1.05
C ILE A 43 -5.63 15.93 2.40
N ALA A 44 -4.96 15.15 3.24
CA ALA A 44 -4.53 15.61 4.56
C ALA A 44 -3.41 16.66 4.42
N LYS A 45 -3.58 17.82 5.04
CA LYS A 45 -2.55 18.86 5.12
C LYS A 45 -1.80 18.79 6.45
N CYS A 46 -0.51 19.11 6.42
CA CYS A 46 0.31 19.16 7.61
C CYS A 46 -0.15 20.32 8.51
N PRO A 47 -0.41 20.09 9.81
CA PRO A 47 -0.83 21.16 10.72
C PRO A 47 0.27 22.19 10.99
N ASP A 48 1.54 21.86 10.73
CA ASP A 48 2.67 22.75 11.04
C ASP A 48 3.08 23.60 9.83
N CYS A 49 3.01 23.05 8.62
CA CYS A 49 3.53 23.72 7.42
C CYS A 49 2.57 23.74 6.22
N GLY A 50 1.35 23.23 6.36
CA GLY A 50 0.32 23.29 5.32
C GLY A 50 0.51 22.35 4.12
N GLU A 51 1.70 21.76 3.98
CA GLU A 51 2.03 20.82 2.90
C GLU A 51 1.15 19.56 2.88
N MET A 52 0.98 18.97 1.69
CA MET A 52 0.24 17.72 1.54
C MET A 52 0.97 16.56 2.24
N MET A 53 0.22 15.76 2.98
CA MET A 53 0.75 14.60 3.68
C MET A 53 0.53 13.31 2.88
N ALA A 54 1.52 12.44 2.91
CA ALA A 54 1.45 11.10 2.36
C ALA A 54 0.65 10.18 3.29
N ASP A 55 -0.35 9.47 2.76
CA ASP A 55 -0.96 8.33 3.47
C ASP A 55 0.03 7.17 3.48
N MET A 56 0.52 6.82 4.67
CA MET A 56 1.50 5.76 4.88
C MET A 56 0.84 4.45 5.36
N GLY A 57 -0.47 4.45 5.59
CA GLY A 57 -1.24 3.29 6.03
C GLY A 57 -1.27 3.04 7.54
N LEU A 58 -1.74 1.86 7.92
CA LEU A 58 -2.07 1.50 9.30
C LEU A 58 -0.83 1.03 10.09
N ASP A 59 0.07 0.30 9.43
CA ASP A 59 1.28 -0.28 10.04
C ASP A 59 2.49 0.65 10.01
N PHE A 60 2.30 1.91 9.64
CA PHE A 60 3.38 2.88 9.63
C PHE A 60 3.81 3.27 11.05
N LYS A 61 5.11 3.12 11.32
CA LYS A 61 5.77 3.67 12.50
C LYS A 61 6.74 4.76 12.07
N SER A 62 6.41 5.99 12.43
CA SER A 62 7.26 7.14 12.13
C SER A 62 8.59 7.07 12.87
N PRO A 63 9.72 7.39 12.20
CA PRO A 63 10.99 7.62 12.88
C PRO A 63 10.94 8.95 13.66
N PRO A 64 11.84 9.14 14.63
CA PRO A 64 12.04 10.43 15.29
C PRO A 64 12.32 11.56 14.29
N LYS A 65 11.80 12.77 14.55
CA LYS A 65 11.97 13.94 13.67
C LYS A 65 13.43 14.25 13.30
N LYS A 66 14.36 13.97 14.24
CA LYS A 66 15.81 14.18 14.07
C LYS A 66 16.47 13.23 13.06
N GLU A 67 15.88 12.07 12.77
CA GLU A 67 16.47 11.05 11.91
C GLU A 67 16.26 11.36 10.42
N ARG A 68 16.97 12.36 9.91
CA ARG A 68 16.83 12.85 8.52
C ARG A 68 16.89 11.75 7.47
N LYS A 69 17.87 10.84 7.59
CA LYS A 69 18.05 9.73 6.64
C LYS A 69 16.85 8.77 6.62
N ALA A 70 16.28 8.46 7.79
CA ALA A 70 15.11 7.59 7.87
C ALA A 70 13.89 8.22 7.19
N TRP A 71 13.68 9.52 7.37
CA TRP A 71 12.63 10.27 6.69
C TRP A 71 12.83 10.34 5.18
N GLU A 72 14.07 10.52 4.73
CA GLU A 72 14.43 10.51 3.31
C GLU A 72 14.20 9.14 2.68
N HIS A 73 14.56 8.05 3.34
CA HIS A 73 14.27 6.70 2.86
C HIS A 73 12.76 6.44 2.78
N LEU A 74 11.98 6.90 3.77
CA LEU A 74 10.52 6.80 3.72
C LEU A 74 9.92 7.59 2.55
N GLN A 75 10.43 8.78 2.28
CA GLN A 75 9.99 9.56 1.11
C GLN A 75 10.31 8.81 -0.18
N ASN A 76 11.51 8.24 -0.31
CA ASN A 76 11.89 7.44 -1.47
C ASN A 76 11.00 6.20 -1.65
N LEU A 77 10.64 5.51 -0.57
CA LEU A 77 9.69 4.39 -0.61
C LEU A 77 8.30 4.85 -1.05
N TYR A 78 7.80 5.96 -0.50
CA TYR A 78 6.50 6.51 -0.85
C TYR A 78 6.43 6.91 -2.33
N GLU A 79 7.47 7.58 -2.85
CA GLU A 79 7.58 7.96 -4.26
C GLU A 79 7.69 6.75 -5.22
N ALA A 80 8.14 5.60 -4.72
CA ALA A 80 8.08 4.32 -5.43
C ALA A 80 6.72 3.60 -5.29
N GLY A 81 5.74 4.23 -4.62
CA GLY A 81 4.41 3.69 -4.38
C GLY A 81 4.36 2.63 -3.28
N ILE A 82 5.32 2.61 -2.36
CA ILE A 82 5.38 1.67 -1.24
C ILE A 82 4.85 2.34 0.04
N THR A 83 3.83 1.72 0.62
CA THR A 83 3.07 2.18 1.80
C THR A 83 2.71 1.00 2.70
N PHE A 84 2.29 1.24 3.94
CA PHE A 84 2.15 0.22 4.99
C PHE A 84 0.68 -0.02 5.39
N HIS A 85 -0.14 -0.50 4.45
CA HIS A 85 -1.56 -0.82 4.69
C HIS A 85 -1.81 -2.29 5.08
N SER A 86 -0.83 -2.97 5.69
CA SER A 86 -1.03 -4.34 6.18
C SER A 86 -2.00 -4.39 7.37
N CYS A 87 -2.44 -5.60 7.75
CA CYS A 87 -3.42 -5.86 8.79
C CYS A 87 -2.84 -6.01 10.22
N GLY A 88 -1.63 -5.50 10.47
CA GLY A 88 -1.03 -5.46 11.81
C GLY A 88 -0.38 -6.77 12.25
N CYS A 89 -0.52 -7.83 11.45
CA CYS A 89 0.03 -9.16 11.74
C CYS A 89 1.53 -9.27 11.40
N SER A 90 2.09 -8.36 10.61
CA SER A 90 3.47 -8.43 10.10
C SER A 90 4.43 -7.44 10.75
N GLY A 91 3.97 -6.73 11.79
CA GLY A 91 4.77 -5.72 12.48
C GLY A 91 4.81 -4.36 11.75
N PRO A 92 5.51 -3.37 12.33
CA PRO A 92 5.62 -2.04 11.75
C PRO A 92 6.38 -2.09 10.42
N GLY A 93 6.01 -1.20 9.49
CA GLY A 93 6.67 -1.04 8.21
C GLY A 93 8.21 -0.96 8.30
N TYR A 94 8.91 -1.74 7.47
CA TYR A 94 10.37 -1.74 7.42
C TYR A 94 10.90 -0.42 6.84
N ILE A 95 11.86 0.19 7.53
CA ILE A 95 12.57 1.39 7.08
C ILE A 95 14.04 1.01 6.86
N PRO A 96 14.55 1.10 5.62
CA PRO A 96 15.96 0.84 5.34
C PRO A 96 16.89 1.76 6.12
N LYS A 97 18.03 1.25 6.60
CA LYS A 97 18.99 2.04 7.39
C LYS A 97 19.95 2.86 6.52
N ASP A 98 20.28 2.35 5.35
CA ASP A 98 21.24 2.92 4.40
C ASP A 98 20.76 2.72 2.95
N ARG A 99 21.52 3.29 2.01
CA ARG A 99 21.22 3.25 0.58
C ARG A 99 21.26 1.83 0.02
N GLU A 100 22.17 0.98 0.47
CA GLU A 100 22.29 -0.40 0.01
C GLU A 100 21.06 -1.22 0.42
N GLN A 101 20.62 -1.10 1.68
CA GLN A 101 19.39 -1.72 2.17
C GLN A 101 18.14 -1.16 1.46
N LEU A 102 18.13 0.13 1.12
CA LEU A 102 17.03 0.74 0.36
C LEU A 102 16.95 0.14 -1.04
N LEU A 103 18.08 0.05 -1.75
CA LEU A 103 18.16 -0.57 -3.08
C LEU A 103 17.76 -2.04 -3.03
N ALA A 104 18.30 -2.81 -2.09
CA ALA A 104 17.96 -4.23 -1.92
C ALA A 104 16.45 -4.43 -1.65
N TYR A 105 15.85 -3.56 -0.84
CA TYR A 105 14.41 -3.61 -0.57
C TYR A 105 13.58 -3.28 -1.80
N LEU A 106 13.95 -2.24 -2.57
CA LEU A 106 13.28 -1.88 -3.82
C LEU A 106 13.42 -2.99 -4.87
N GLU A 107 14.59 -3.62 -4.99
CA GLU A 107 14.80 -4.74 -5.91
C GLU A 107 13.99 -5.97 -5.50
N LYS A 108 13.89 -6.26 -4.19
CA LYS A 108 12.98 -7.30 -3.69
C LYS A 108 11.52 -7.01 -4.07
N LYS A 109 11.05 -5.78 -3.85
CA LYS A 109 9.68 -5.36 -4.20
C LYS A 109 9.42 -5.44 -5.70
N ARG A 110 10.40 -5.04 -6.52
CA ARG A 110 10.35 -5.20 -7.97
C ARG A 110 10.13 -6.67 -8.36
N THR A 111 10.86 -7.60 -7.76
CA THR A 111 10.70 -9.04 -8.02
C THR A 111 9.30 -9.53 -7.63
N GLU A 112 8.80 -9.15 -6.46
CA GLU A 112 7.43 -9.49 -6.01
C GLU A 112 6.37 -8.95 -6.99
N TYR A 113 6.56 -7.74 -7.54
CA TYR A 113 5.65 -7.16 -8.53
C TYR A 113 5.73 -7.87 -9.88
N PHE A 114 6.92 -8.30 -10.31
CA PHE A 114 7.08 -9.11 -11.52
C PHE A 114 6.43 -10.48 -11.41
N GLU A 115 6.51 -11.13 -10.24
CA GLU A 115 5.79 -12.39 -9.99
C GLU A 115 4.28 -12.21 -10.14
N ASN A 116 3.74 -11.12 -9.57
CA ASN A 116 2.34 -10.77 -9.73
C ASN A 116 1.98 -10.51 -11.19
N LEU A 117 2.77 -9.71 -11.92
CA LEU A 117 2.53 -9.43 -13.33
C LEU A 117 2.54 -10.73 -14.16
N LYS A 118 3.53 -11.61 -13.97
CA LYS A 118 3.61 -12.91 -14.65
C LYS A 118 2.39 -13.77 -14.36
N PHE A 119 1.95 -13.82 -13.10
CA PHE A 119 0.77 -14.59 -12.71
C PHE A 119 -0.48 -14.11 -13.45
N TRP A 120 -0.75 -12.80 -13.44
CA TRP A 120 -1.93 -12.20 -14.08
C TRP A 120 -1.86 -12.25 -15.61
N ASN A 121 -0.67 -12.13 -16.19
CA ASN A 121 -0.48 -12.28 -17.64
C ASN A 121 -0.76 -13.70 -18.13
N ASN A 122 -0.54 -14.69 -17.26
CA ASN A 122 -0.88 -16.09 -17.50
C ASN A 122 -2.34 -16.44 -17.15
N CYS A 123 -3.19 -15.45 -16.86
CA CYS A 123 -4.61 -15.59 -16.61
C CYS A 123 -5.37 -14.81 -17.70
N LYS A 124 -5.48 -15.36 -18.90
CA LYS A 124 -6.07 -14.71 -20.08
C LYS A 124 -7.60 -14.55 -19.98
N SER A 125 -8.24 -15.21 -19.02
CA SER A 125 -9.68 -15.10 -18.82
C SER A 125 -10.09 -15.35 -17.37
N GLN A 126 -11.28 -14.86 -17.02
CA GLN A 126 -11.91 -15.15 -15.73
C GLN A 126 -12.09 -16.66 -15.47
N LYS A 127 -12.28 -17.46 -16.53
CA LYS A 127 -12.36 -18.92 -16.41
C LYS A 127 -11.03 -19.55 -15.99
N GLU A 128 -9.91 -19.05 -16.49
CA GLU A 128 -8.57 -19.52 -16.07
C GLU A 128 -8.26 -19.12 -14.62
N VAL A 129 -8.70 -17.91 -14.22
CA VAL A 129 -8.62 -17.46 -12.82
C VAL A 129 -9.37 -18.43 -11.92
N GLU A 130 -10.60 -18.80 -12.27
CA GLU A 130 -11.43 -19.76 -11.52
C GLU A 130 -10.84 -21.16 -11.51
N PHE A 131 -10.30 -21.64 -12.63
CA PHE A 131 -9.61 -22.93 -12.72
C PHE A 131 -8.40 -23.00 -11.78
N LYS A 132 -7.58 -21.95 -11.73
CA LYS A 132 -6.43 -21.89 -10.80
C LYS A 132 -6.87 -21.86 -9.33
N LYS A 133 -8.00 -21.23 -8.99
CA LYS A 133 -8.58 -21.30 -7.64
C LYS A 133 -8.92 -22.73 -7.24
N GLN A 134 -9.53 -23.48 -8.17
CA GLN A 134 -9.94 -24.87 -7.93
C GLN A 134 -8.73 -25.80 -7.79
N LYS A 135 -7.66 -25.59 -8.56
CA LYS A 135 -6.45 -26.45 -8.52
C LYS A 135 -5.57 -26.27 -7.29
N GLY A 136 -5.70 -25.19 -6.51
CA GLY A 136 -4.90 -25.01 -5.30
C GLY A 136 -4.88 -23.58 -4.76
N TRP A 137 -5.93 -23.19 -4.04
CA TRP A 137 -6.10 -21.85 -3.46
C TRP A 137 -4.92 -21.38 -2.59
N GLU A 138 -4.30 -22.29 -1.82
CA GLU A 138 -3.18 -21.98 -0.91
C GLU A 138 -1.93 -21.43 -1.61
N ASN A 139 -1.76 -21.72 -2.91
CA ASN A 139 -0.62 -21.24 -3.69
C ASN A 139 -0.94 -19.96 -4.47
N VAL A 140 -2.22 -19.58 -4.54
CA VAL A 140 -2.70 -18.51 -5.42
C VAL A 140 -3.28 -17.33 -4.64
N TRP A 141 -3.76 -17.54 -3.41
CA TRP A 141 -4.40 -16.50 -2.60
C TRP A 141 -3.55 -15.23 -2.47
N LYS A 142 -2.21 -15.35 -2.43
CA LYS A 142 -1.29 -14.20 -2.37
C LYS A 142 -1.53 -13.22 -3.50
N PHE A 143 -1.71 -13.72 -4.74
CA PHE A 143 -1.93 -12.89 -5.91
C PHE A 143 -3.30 -12.19 -5.88
N PHE A 144 -4.31 -12.80 -5.26
CA PHE A 144 -5.63 -12.19 -5.11
C PHE A 144 -5.67 -11.14 -3.99
N TYR A 145 -4.88 -11.32 -2.94
CA TYR A 145 -4.81 -10.37 -1.83
C TYR A 145 -4.16 -9.05 -2.26
N ASP A 146 -3.17 -9.13 -3.15
CA ASP A 146 -2.34 -7.99 -3.54
C ASP A 146 -2.94 -7.12 -4.67
N VAL A 147 -4.05 -7.54 -5.28
CA VAL A 147 -4.72 -6.81 -6.37
C VAL A 147 -5.50 -5.61 -5.82
N PRO A 148 -5.50 -4.45 -6.52
CA PRO A 148 -6.26 -3.26 -6.11
C PRO A 148 -7.76 -3.54 -6.03
N LYS A 149 -8.45 -2.89 -5.08
CA LYS A 149 -9.90 -3.07 -4.87
C LYS A 149 -10.71 -2.67 -6.10
N GLU A 150 -10.22 -1.73 -6.89
CA GLU A 150 -10.79 -1.23 -8.14
C GLU A 150 -10.82 -2.28 -9.25
N ALA A 151 -9.95 -3.30 -9.16
CA ALA A 151 -9.91 -4.45 -10.05
C ALA A 151 -10.69 -5.66 -9.51
N GLN A 152 -11.24 -5.58 -8.29
CA GLN A 152 -11.98 -6.67 -7.66
C GLN A 152 -13.48 -6.40 -7.70
N THR A 153 -14.27 -7.41 -8.06
CA THR A 153 -15.74 -7.35 -8.02
C THR A 153 -16.32 -8.60 -7.38
N GLY A 154 -17.59 -8.52 -6.99
CA GLY A 154 -18.32 -9.64 -6.36
C GLY A 154 -18.12 -9.73 -4.85
N THR A 155 -18.57 -10.86 -4.27
CA THR A 155 -18.48 -11.10 -2.83
C THR A 155 -17.21 -11.86 -2.48
N ARG A 156 -16.83 -11.91 -1.19
CA ARG A 156 -15.65 -12.68 -0.72
C ARG A 156 -15.67 -14.15 -1.18
N LYS A 157 -16.85 -14.76 -1.33
CA LYS A 157 -17.04 -16.14 -1.82
C LYS A 157 -17.06 -16.25 -3.35
N LYS A 158 -17.42 -15.18 -4.06
CA LYS A 158 -17.53 -15.13 -5.53
C LYS A 158 -16.70 -13.97 -6.10
N GLN A 159 -15.46 -13.86 -5.64
CA GLN A 159 -14.57 -12.76 -6.02
C GLN A 159 -14.13 -12.95 -7.48
N LYS A 160 -14.37 -11.93 -8.29
CA LYS A 160 -13.91 -11.81 -9.68
C LYS A 160 -12.84 -10.75 -9.76
N VAL A 161 -11.87 -10.95 -10.65
CA VAL A 161 -10.78 -10.00 -10.85
C VAL A 161 -10.76 -9.60 -12.31
N ASP A 162 -10.79 -8.30 -12.55
CA ASP A 162 -10.54 -7.69 -13.84
C ASP A 162 -9.04 -7.80 -14.15
N VAL A 163 -8.70 -8.69 -15.08
CA VAL A 163 -7.31 -9.01 -15.42
C VAL A 163 -6.59 -7.80 -16.01
N ASP A 164 -7.25 -7.02 -16.87
CA ASP A 164 -6.64 -5.87 -17.53
C ASP A 164 -6.31 -4.78 -16.52
N LYS A 165 -7.20 -4.53 -15.56
CA LYS A 165 -6.91 -3.61 -14.44
C LYS A 165 -5.79 -4.11 -13.55
N ALA A 166 -5.74 -5.41 -13.26
CA ALA A 166 -4.64 -5.99 -12.49
C ALA A 166 -3.29 -5.84 -13.22
N LEU A 167 -3.25 -6.12 -14.53
CA LEU A 167 -2.06 -5.95 -15.36
C LEU A 167 -1.60 -4.49 -15.39
N GLY A 168 -2.52 -3.55 -15.62
CA GLY A 168 -2.22 -2.12 -15.61
C GLY A 168 -1.64 -1.65 -14.27
N PHE A 169 -2.23 -2.10 -13.16
CA PHE A 169 -1.74 -1.79 -11.81
C PHE A 169 -0.30 -2.29 -11.57
N TRP A 170 -0.03 -3.57 -11.85
CA TRP A 170 1.30 -4.14 -11.62
C TRP A 170 2.35 -3.54 -12.55
N THR A 171 1.98 -3.24 -13.79
CA THR A 171 2.86 -2.55 -14.75
C THR A 171 3.24 -1.15 -14.25
N ALA A 172 2.28 -0.39 -13.72
CA ALA A 172 2.54 0.92 -13.12
C ALA A 172 3.47 0.81 -11.89
N LYS A 173 3.22 -0.14 -10.98
CA LYS A 173 4.06 -0.39 -9.81
C LYS A 173 5.51 -0.73 -10.17
N ILE A 174 5.71 -1.60 -11.17
CA ILE A 174 7.06 -1.95 -11.66
C ILE A 174 7.76 -0.72 -12.24
N ARG A 175 7.05 0.09 -13.03
CA ARG A 175 7.59 1.34 -13.60
C ARG A 175 8.04 2.30 -12.50
N ASP A 176 7.22 2.53 -11.49
CA ASP A 176 7.51 3.48 -10.40
C ASP A 176 8.72 3.03 -9.57
N VAL A 177 8.80 1.74 -9.23
CA VAL A 177 9.96 1.16 -8.53
C VAL A 177 11.22 1.21 -9.40
N ASN A 178 11.14 0.87 -10.69
CA ASN A 178 12.29 0.93 -11.59
C ASN A 178 12.83 2.35 -11.73
N ARG A 179 11.93 3.33 -11.90
CA ARG A 179 12.31 4.76 -11.92
C ARG A 179 13.07 5.12 -10.65
N LYS A 180 12.57 4.73 -9.47
CA LYS A 180 13.23 5.03 -8.20
C LYS A 180 14.58 4.33 -8.06
N ILE A 181 14.69 3.05 -8.42
CA ILE A 181 15.96 2.33 -8.43
C ILE A 181 16.99 3.05 -9.30
N ASN A 182 16.61 3.49 -10.50
CA ASN A 182 17.50 4.18 -11.41
C ASN A 182 17.94 5.56 -10.90
N THR A 183 17.08 6.30 -10.19
CA THR A 183 17.47 7.56 -9.54
C THR A 183 18.41 7.36 -8.36
N LEU A 184 18.34 6.19 -7.70
CA LEU A 184 19.15 5.85 -6.55
C LEU A 184 20.43 5.07 -6.89
N LYS A 185 20.71 4.79 -8.17
CA LYS A 185 21.97 4.20 -8.65
C LYS A 185 22.89 5.32 -9.11
#